data_AF-A0A4Q0PMW4-F1
#
_entry.id   AF-A0A4Q0PMW4-F1
#
_cell.length_a   1.000
_cell.length_b   1.000
_cell.length_c   1.000
_cell.angle_alpha   90.00
_cell.angle_beta   90.00
_cell.angle_gamma   90.00
#
_symmetry.space_group_name_H-M   'P 1'
#
loop_
_entity.id
_entity.type
_entity.pdbx_description
1 polymer ?
#
loop_
_entity_poly.entity_id
_entity_poly.type
_entity_poly.pdbx_seq_one_letter_code
_entity_poly.pdbx_strand_id
1 'polypeptide(L)'
;MTKKSILISAHHHKELKKLSEAYNLSFYKLVEEMIIYFKKTGINPTDPKNENPSKGLRELDKRLVSFLKVQERDILKPLRQEVYNYSKELSEENEETRQLLIKVLNDFNQYEINRASKVLNEVQTQRKAILTLAQLMDSKNKAGWVTKIKETFE
;
A
#
# COMPACT_ATOMS: atom_id res chain seq x y z
N MET A 1 1.70 -41.00 62.32
CA MET A 1 1.29 -41.51 61.00
C MET A 1 1.15 -43.02 61.06
N THR A 2 -0.03 -43.55 60.74
CA THR A 2 -0.19 -44.99 60.52
C THR A 2 0.48 -45.37 59.21
N LYS A 3 1.46 -46.28 59.24
CA LYS A 3 2.17 -46.73 58.04
C LYS A 3 1.22 -47.58 57.19
N LYS A 4 1.09 -47.22 55.90
CA LYS A 4 0.35 -47.99 54.91
C LYS A 4 1.30 -48.35 53.77
N SER A 5 1.15 -49.54 53.22
CA SER A 5 1.99 -50.06 52.14
C SER A 5 1.18 -50.18 50.85
N ILE A 6 1.80 -49.90 49.71
CA ILE A 6 1.21 -50.02 48.37
C ILE A 6 2.02 -51.06 47.60
N LEU A 7 1.33 -51.98 46.92
CA LEU A 7 1.97 -52.94 46.02
C LEU A 7 2.18 -52.30 44.65
N ILE A 8 3.42 -52.35 44.16
CA ILE A 8 3.79 -51.86 42.82
C ILE A 8 4.68 -52.91 42.15
N SER A 9 4.60 -53.00 40.82
CA SER A 9 5.48 -53.93 40.10
C SER A 9 6.94 -53.47 40.14
N ALA A 10 7.87 -54.42 40.03
CA ALA A 10 9.30 -54.13 40.08
C ALA A 10 9.76 -53.13 39.00
N HIS A 11 9.10 -53.13 37.83
CA HIS A 11 9.36 -52.17 36.77
C HIS A 11 8.96 -50.75 37.19
N HIS A 12 7.71 -50.57 37.66
CA HIS A 12 7.23 -49.26 38.09
C HIS A 12 7.95 -48.74 39.36
N HIS A 13 8.46 -49.63 40.22
CA HIS A 13 9.33 -49.22 41.33
C HIS A 13 10.65 -48.58 40.84
N LYS A 14 11.24 -49.11 39.77
CA LYS A 14 12.46 -48.51 39.16
C LYS A 14 12.17 -47.13 38.58
N GLU A 15 11.03 -46.99 37.89
CA GLU A 15 10.61 -45.68 37.36
C GLU A 15 10.25 -44.68 38.47
N LEU A 16 9.58 -45.13 39.53
CA LEU A 16 9.30 -44.33 40.71
C LEU A 16 10.61 -43.82 41.36
N LYS A 17 11.66 -44.67 41.39
CA LYS A 17 12.98 -44.28 41.86
C LYS A 17 13.58 -43.15 41.02
N LYS A 18 13.53 -43.26 39.69
CA LYS A 18 14.00 -42.20 38.79
C LYS A 18 13.23 -40.90 38.96
N LEU A 19 11.91 -40.96 39.10
CA LEU A 19 11.06 -39.76 39.31
C LEU A 19 11.35 -39.10 40.66
N SER A 20 11.53 -39.91 41.71
CA SER A 20 11.91 -39.46 43.04
C SER A 20 13.27 -38.75 43.05
N GLU A 21 14.26 -39.29 42.34
CA GLU A 21 15.56 -38.66 42.15
C GLU A 21 15.45 -37.36 41.33
N ALA A 22 14.70 -37.38 40.22
CA ALA A 22 14.52 -36.22 39.35
C ALA A 22 13.85 -35.02 40.04
N TYR A 23 12.87 -35.29 40.90
CA TYR A 23 12.15 -34.25 41.65
C TYR A 23 12.70 -34.01 43.06
N ASN A 24 13.74 -34.74 43.47
CA ASN A 24 14.33 -34.68 44.81
C ASN A 24 13.29 -34.88 45.94
N LEU A 25 12.39 -35.84 45.77
CA LEU A 25 11.31 -36.15 46.70
C LEU A 25 11.41 -37.59 47.19
N SER A 26 11.19 -37.84 48.48
CA SER A 26 11.02 -39.21 49.00
C SER A 26 9.77 -39.87 48.44
N PHE A 27 9.75 -41.20 48.29
CA PHE A 27 8.64 -41.94 47.67
C PHE A 27 7.25 -41.61 48.24
N TYR A 28 7.11 -41.50 49.56
CA TYR A 28 5.79 -41.17 50.15
C TYR A 28 5.32 -39.76 49.78
N LYS A 29 6.21 -38.76 49.84
CA LYS A 29 5.90 -37.37 49.44
C LYS A 29 5.54 -37.28 47.97
N LEU A 30 6.25 -38.01 47.11
CA LEU A 30 5.95 -38.05 45.69
C LEU A 30 4.53 -38.58 45.42
N VAL A 31 4.13 -39.64 46.12
CA VAL A 31 2.77 -40.20 46.03
C VAL A 31 1.72 -39.23 46.57
N GLU A 32 1.98 -38.56 47.69
CA GLU A 32 1.08 -37.53 48.24
C GLU A 32 0.88 -36.37 47.26
N GLU A 33 1.97 -35.86 46.68
CA GLU A 33 1.92 -34.80 45.66
C GLU A 33 1.22 -35.25 44.37
N MET A 34 1.39 -36.51 43.95
CA MET A 34 0.64 -37.07 42.81
C MET A 34 -0.86 -37.09 43.09
N ILE A 35 -1.29 -37.51 44.30
CA ILE A 35 -2.69 -37.51 44.69
C ILE A 35 -3.25 -36.07 44.67
N ILE A 36 -2.50 -35.11 45.21
CA ILE A 36 -2.88 -33.70 45.22
C ILE A 36 -2.96 -33.16 43.79
N TYR A 37 -1.99 -33.49 42.94
CA TYR A 37 -1.93 -33.06 41.54
C TYR A 37 -3.14 -33.56 40.77
N PHE A 38 -3.45 -34.87 40.81
CA PHE A 38 -4.62 -35.42 40.10
C PHE A 38 -5.94 -34.86 40.63
N LYS A 39 -6.05 -34.65 41.95
CA LYS A 39 -7.25 -34.02 42.54
C LYS A 39 -7.42 -32.56 42.14
N LYS A 40 -6.34 -31.78 42.06
CA LYS A 40 -6.37 -30.36 41.67
C LYS A 40 -6.61 -30.17 40.17
N THR A 41 -5.99 -31.00 39.35
CA THR A 41 -6.04 -30.88 37.88
C THR A 41 -7.24 -31.59 37.26
N GLY A 42 -7.85 -32.57 37.96
CA GLY A 42 -8.94 -33.39 37.43
C GLY A 42 -8.49 -34.35 36.31
N ILE A 43 -7.18 -34.43 36.06
CA ILE A 43 -6.58 -35.26 35.01
C ILE A 43 -6.68 -36.73 35.43
N ASN A 44 -7.36 -37.54 34.62
CA ASN A 44 -7.39 -38.99 34.82
C ASN A 44 -6.07 -39.61 34.31
N PRO A 45 -5.22 -40.21 35.17
CA PRO A 45 -3.93 -40.77 34.75
C PRO A 45 -4.05 -41.96 33.79
N THR A 46 -5.25 -42.53 33.60
CA THR A 46 -5.50 -43.60 32.64
C THR A 46 -5.98 -43.10 31.27
N ASP A 47 -6.28 -41.81 31.11
CA ASP A 47 -6.76 -41.26 29.85
C ASP A 47 -5.58 -40.97 28.90
N PRO A 48 -5.50 -41.63 27.74
CA PRO A 48 -4.44 -41.42 26.75
C PRO A 48 -4.45 -40.02 26.11
N LYS A 49 -5.51 -39.23 26.29
CA LYS A 49 -5.59 -37.84 25.80
C LYS A 49 -4.80 -36.84 26.64
N ASN A 50 -4.31 -37.24 27.81
CA ASN A 50 -3.44 -36.41 28.65
C ASN A 50 -2.01 -36.40 28.08
N GLU A 51 -1.89 -35.94 26.84
CA GLU A 51 -0.61 -35.75 26.18
C GLU A 51 0.19 -34.64 26.86
N ASN A 52 1.52 -34.77 26.77
CA ASN A 52 2.44 -33.76 27.29
C ASN A 52 2.07 -32.36 26.72
N PRO A 53 1.83 -31.35 27.57
CA PRO A 53 1.48 -29.98 27.14
C PRO A 53 2.42 -29.40 26.07
N SER A 54 3.66 -29.86 26.03
CA SER A 54 4.68 -29.48 25.05
C SER A 54 4.31 -29.88 23.61
N LYS A 55 3.58 -30.98 23.41
CA LYS A 55 3.09 -31.39 22.09
C LYS A 55 2.00 -30.44 21.58
N GLY A 56 1.03 -30.11 22.44
CA GLY A 56 -0.03 -29.15 22.09
C GLY A 56 0.53 -27.78 21.71
N LEU A 57 1.56 -27.31 22.43
CA LEU A 57 2.23 -26.05 22.10
C LEU A 57 2.90 -26.08 20.71
N ARG A 58 3.53 -27.20 20.35
CA ARG A 58 4.14 -27.38 19.02
C ARG A 58 3.12 -27.45 17.89
N GLU A 59 1.94 -28.02 18.14
CA GLU A 59 0.87 -28.03 17.14
C GLU A 59 0.27 -26.64 16.93
N LEU A 60 0.09 -25.88 18.01
CA LEU A 60 -0.34 -24.49 17.92
C LEU A 60 0.65 -23.64 17.13
N ASP A 61 1.95 -23.78 17.40
CA ASP A 61 3.01 -23.08 16.66
C ASP A 61 2.96 -23.42 15.15
N LYS A 62 2.85 -24.71 14.81
CA LYS A 62 2.67 -25.15 13.41
C LYS A 62 1.46 -24.53 12.73
N ARG A 63 0.31 -24.48 13.43
CA ARG A 63 -0.91 -23.87 12.89
C ARG A 63 -0.74 -22.37 12.69
N LEU A 64 -0.09 -21.68 13.62
CA LEU A 64 0.17 -20.25 13.52
C LEU A 64 1.10 -19.93 12.34
N VAL A 65 2.20 -20.67 12.19
CA VAL A 65 3.11 -20.54 11.04
C VAL A 65 2.39 -20.83 9.72
N SER A 66 1.55 -21.87 9.69
CA SER A 66 0.74 -22.18 8.50
C SER A 66 -0.23 -21.06 8.16
N PHE A 67 -0.89 -20.47 9.17
CA PHE A 67 -1.81 -19.36 8.98
C PHE A 67 -1.09 -18.12 8.42
N LEU A 68 0.08 -17.76 8.98
CA LEU A 68 0.89 -16.64 8.48
C LEU A 68 1.33 -16.86 7.02
N LYS A 69 1.73 -18.09 6.67
CA LYS A 69 2.09 -18.41 5.27
C LYS A 69 0.92 -18.26 4.31
N VAL A 70 -0.28 -18.65 4.73
CA VAL A 70 -1.51 -18.50 3.94
C VAL A 70 -1.85 -17.02 3.78
N GLN A 71 -1.80 -16.24 4.86
CA GLN A 71 -2.01 -14.79 4.82
C GLN A 71 -1.02 -14.09 3.88
N GLU A 72 0.26 -14.46 3.95
CA GLU A 72 1.29 -13.89 3.08
C GLU A 72 1.04 -14.23 1.60
N ARG A 73 0.75 -15.50 1.31
CA ARG A 73 0.56 -15.98 -0.06
C ARG A 73 -0.72 -15.47 -0.70
N ASP A 74 -1.83 -15.52 0.04
CA ASP A 74 -3.16 -15.33 -0.52
C ASP A 74 -3.64 -13.88 -0.40
N ILE A 75 -3.02 -13.06 0.47
CA ILE A 75 -3.43 -11.67 0.69
C ILE A 75 -2.28 -10.70 0.44
N LEU A 76 -1.17 -10.81 1.18
CA LEU A 76 -0.12 -9.79 1.14
C LEU A 76 0.62 -9.73 -0.19
N LYS A 77 0.92 -10.88 -0.82
CA LYS A 77 1.58 -10.93 -2.12
C LYS A 77 0.71 -10.34 -3.25
N PRO A 78 -0.56 -10.74 -3.41
CA PRO A 78 -1.48 -10.11 -4.37
C PRO A 78 -1.61 -8.60 -4.14
N LEU A 79 -1.83 -8.18 -2.90
CA LEU A 79 -1.99 -6.75 -2.58
C LEU A 79 -0.75 -5.94 -2.96
N ARG A 80 0.45 -6.46 -2.70
CA ARG A 80 1.70 -5.81 -3.13
C ARG A 80 1.76 -5.68 -4.66
N GLN A 81 1.34 -6.70 -5.39
CA GLN A 81 1.34 -6.67 -6.85
C GLN A 81 0.30 -5.68 -7.39
N GLU A 82 -0.90 -5.64 -6.80
CA GLU A 82 -1.95 -4.68 -7.16
C GLU A 82 -1.50 -3.24 -6.93
N VAL A 83 -0.90 -2.94 -5.78
CA VAL A 83 -0.36 -1.60 -5.49
C VAL A 83 0.74 -1.21 -6.48
N TYR A 84 1.61 -2.14 -6.83
CA TYR A 84 2.65 -1.90 -7.84
C TYR A 84 2.03 -1.62 -9.22
N ASN A 85 1.08 -2.44 -9.66
CA ASN A 85 0.40 -2.27 -10.94
C ASN A 85 -0.35 -0.93 -10.98
N TYR A 86 -1.11 -0.61 -9.94
CA TYR A 86 -1.82 0.66 -9.81
C TYR A 86 -0.87 1.86 -9.88
N SER A 87 0.26 1.81 -9.16
CA SER A 87 1.26 2.87 -9.21
C SER A 87 1.86 3.03 -10.61
N LYS A 88 2.02 1.92 -11.35
CA LYS A 88 2.56 1.93 -12.70
C LYS A 88 1.54 2.53 -13.68
N GLU A 89 0.30 2.04 -13.66
CA GLU A 89 -0.81 2.54 -14.49
C GLU A 89 -1.03 4.03 -14.26
N LEU A 90 -1.04 4.48 -13.01
CA LEU A 90 -1.17 5.90 -12.66
C LEU A 90 -0.02 6.76 -13.21
N SER A 91 1.21 6.22 -13.24
CA SER A 91 2.35 6.93 -13.81
C SER A 91 2.24 7.03 -15.33
N GLU A 92 1.75 5.97 -15.99
CA GLU A 92 1.54 5.94 -17.43
C GLU A 92 0.41 6.90 -17.85
N GLU A 93 -0.73 6.88 -17.15
CA GLU A 93 -1.85 7.79 -17.39
C GLU A 93 -1.46 9.27 -17.17
N ASN A 94 -0.66 9.56 -16.15
CA ASN A 94 -0.13 10.91 -15.93
C ASN A 94 0.81 11.36 -17.05
N GLU A 95 1.65 10.46 -17.57
CA GLU A 95 2.52 10.75 -18.70
C GLU A 95 1.68 11.07 -19.94
N GLU A 96 0.70 10.24 -20.27
CA GLU A 96 -0.20 10.44 -21.41
C GLU A 96 -0.97 11.75 -21.29
N THR A 97 -1.53 12.03 -20.10
CA THR A 97 -2.24 13.28 -19.81
C THR A 97 -1.33 14.49 -19.99
N ARG A 98 -0.07 14.40 -19.52
CA ARG A 98 0.91 15.49 -19.68
C ARG A 98 1.22 15.73 -21.16
N GLN A 99 1.43 14.68 -21.94
CA GLN A 99 1.70 14.81 -23.37
C GLN A 99 0.51 15.41 -24.12
N LEU A 100 -0.71 14.98 -23.79
CA LEU A 100 -1.93 15.56 -24.35
C LEU A 100 -2.06 17.04 -23.99
N LEU A 101 -1.80 17.42 -22.74
CA LEU A 101 -1.84 18.80 -22.30
C LEU A 101 -0.83 19.68 -23.07
N ILE A 102 0.42 19.21 -23.19
CA ILE A 102 1.46 19.92 -23.96
C ILE A 102 1.01 20.11 -25.41
N LYS A 103 0.44 19.07 -26.03
CA LYS A 103 -0.08 19.15 -27.39
C LYS A 103 -1.18 20.21 -27.52
N VAL A 104 -2.19 20.17 -26.64
CA VAL A 104 -3.30 21.14 -26.64
C VAL A 104 -2.79 22.57 -26.44
N LEU A 105 -1.84 22.79 -25.53
CA LEU A 105 -1.25 24.12 -25.31
C LEU A 105 -0.48 24.62 -26.52
N ASN A 106 0.26 23.75 -27.20
CA ASN A 106 0.96 24.09 -28.43
C ASN A 106 -0.02 24.42 -29.56
N ASP A 107 -1.07 23.61 -29.73
CA ASP A 107 -2.11 23.85 -30.73
C ASP A 107 -2.83 25.19 -30.46
N PHE A 108 -3.12 25.49 -29.20
CA PHE A 108 -3.71 26.77 -28.79
C PHE A 108 -2.77 27.95 -29.09
N ASN A 109 -1.49 27.82 -28.74
CA ASN A 109 -0.51 28.87 -29.04
C ASN A 109 -0.38 29.12 -30.55
N GLN A 110 -0.35 28.07 -31.37
CA GLN A 110 -0.33 28.21 -32.83
C GLN A 110 -1.60 28.87 -33.37
N TYR A 111 -2.77 28.51 -32.82
CA TYR A 111 -4.03 29.16 -33.18
C TYR A 111 -4.01 30.65 -32.85
N GLU A 112 -3.53 31.02 -31.66
CA GLU A 112 -3.42 32.43 -31.25
C GLU A 112 -2.45 33.21 -32.13
N ILE A 113 -1.29 32.63 -32.48
CA ILE A 113 -0.33 33.25 -33.41
C ILE A 113 -0.98 33.47 -34.79
N ASN A 114 -1.69 32.47 -35.31
CA ASN A 114 -2.38 32.55 -36.58
C ASN A 114 -3.52 33.58 -36.56
N ARG A 115 -4.25 33.69 -35.44
CA ARG A 115 -5.30 34.69 -35.26
C ARG A 115 -4.69 36.09 -35.22
N ALA A 116 -3.65 36.29 -34.42
CA ALA A 116 -2.97 37.57 -34.28
C ALA A 116 -2.37 38.06 -35.61
N SER A 117 -1.76 37.16 -36.40
CA SER A 117 -1.20 37.52 -37.71
C SER A 117 -2.27 37.91 -38.74
N LYS A 118 -3.42 37.21 -38.75
CA LYS A 118 -4.57 37.58 -39.59
C LYS A 118 -5.12 38.96 -39.22
N VAL A 119 -5.35 39.21 -37.92
CA VAL A 119 -5.81 40.52 -37.43
C VAL A 119 -4.81 41.61 -37.79
N LEU A 120 -3.52 41.38 -37.62
CA LEU A 120 -2.48 42.34 -37.99
C LEU A 120 -2.53 42.68 -39.49
N ASN A 121 -2.70 41.66 -40.35
CA ASN A 121 -2.79 41.86 -41.80
C ASN A 121 -4.05 42.64 -42.20
N GLU A 122 -5.20 42.36 -41.58
CA GLU A 122 -6.43 43.11 -41.80
C GLU A 122 -6.28 44.58 -41.38
N VAL A 123 -5.72 44.83 -40.19
CA VAL A 123 -5.46 46.19 -39.68
C VAL A 123 -4.49 46.94 -40.61
N GLN A 124 -3.43 46.29 -41.09
CA GLN A 124 -2.51 46.88 -42.06
C GLN A 124 -3.19 47.20 -43.39
N THR A 125 -4.09 46.33 -43.85
CA THR A 125 -4.86 46.53 -45.09
C THR A 125 -5.83 47.70 -44.95
N GLN A 126 -6.54 47.79 -43.83
CA GLN A 126 -7.40 48.91 -43.50
C GLN A 126 -6.62 50.22 -43.41
N ARG A 127 -5.45 50.23 -42.74
CA ARG A 127 -4.56 51.42 -42.69
C ARG A 127 -4.16 51.88 -44.08
N LYS A 128 -3.76 50.96 -44.98
CA LYS A 128 -3.42 51.28 -46.37
C LYS A 128 -4.63 51.88 -47.10
N ALA A 129 -5.81 51.27 -46.99
CA ALA A 129 -7.03 51.76 -47.63
C ALA A 129 -7.40 53.18 -47.16
N ILE A 130 -7.34 53.45 -45.85
CA ILE A 130 -7.59 54.78 -45.28
C ILE A 130 -6.60 55.81 -45.83
N LEU A 131 -5.32 55.48 -45.90
CA LEU A 131 -4.30 56.37 -46.48
C LEU A 131 -4.56 56.64 -47.97
N THR A 132 -4.94 55.62 -48.75
CA THR A 132 -5.30 55.80 -50.16
C THR A 132 -6.53 56.67 -50.33
N LEU A 133 -7.57 56.49 -49.51
CA LEU A 133 -8.76 57.35 -49.54
C LEU A 133 -8.40 58.81 -49.17
N ALA A 134 -7.55 59.01 -48.15
CA ALA A 134 -7.08 60.34 -47.78
C ALA A 134 -6.28 61.02 -48.92
N GLN A 135 -5.44 60.27 -49.64
CA GLN A 135 -4.71 60.76 -50.81
C GLN A 135 -5.63 61.09 -51.99
N LEU A 136 -6.70 60.32 -52.20
CA LEU A 136 -7.69 60.60 -53.24
C LEU A 136 -8.51 61.86 -52.92
N MET A 137 -8.88 62.06 -51.65
CA MET A 137 -9.65 63.23 -51.21
C MET A 137 -8.80 64.51 -51.11
N ASP A 138 -7.53 64.41 -50.72
CA ASP A 138 -6.62 65.54 -50.56
C ASP A 138 -5.27 65.30 -51.28
N SER A 139 -5.33 65.24 -52.61
CA SER A 139 -4.18 64.91 -53.47
C SER A 139 -2.99 65.88 -53.37
N LYS A 140 -3.23 67.12 -52.95
CA LYS A 140 -2.18 68.13 -52.70
C LYS A 140 -1.86 68.33 -51.22
N ASN A 141 -2.45 67.51 -50.33
CA ASN A 141 -2.34 67.59 -48.87
C ASN A 141 -2.59 69.00 -48.30
N LYS A 142 -3.52 69.77 -48.88
CA LYS A 142 -3.82 71.15 -48.47
C LYS A 142 -4.59 71.20 -47.16
N ALA A 143 -5.41 70.19 -46.88
CA ALA A 143 -6.16 70.08 -45.65
C ALA A 143 -5.38 69.30 -44.57
N GLY A 144 -4.25 68.66 -44.93
CA GLY A 144 -3.33 67.99 -44.02
C GLY A 144 -3.81 66.61 -43.54
N TRP A 145 -4.78 65.99 -44.24
CA TRP A 145 -5.43 64.76 -43.79
C TRP A 145 -4.47 63.58 -43.77
N VAL A 146 -3.59 63.50 -44.77
CA VAL A 146 -2.59 62.43 -44.86
C VAL A 146 -1.60 62.51 -43.70
N THR A 147 -1.20 63.72 -43.29
CA THR A 147 -0.28 63.94 -42.17
C THR A 147 -0.92 63.55 -40.84
N LYS A 148 -2.13 64.04 -40.56
CA LYS A 148 -2.87 63.71 -39.33
C LYS A 148 -3.14 62.21 -39.17
N ILE A 149 -3.51 61.54 -40.26
CA ILE A 149 -3.77 60.10 -40.24
C ILE A 149 -2.48 59.33 -39.95
N LYS A 150 -1.33 59.72 -40.54
CA LYS A 150 -0.05 59.09 -40.25
C LYS A 150 0.34 59.24 -38.78
N GLU A 151 0.22 60.44 -38.22
CA GLU A 151 0.48 60.73 -36.80
C GLU A 151 -0.45 59.95 -35.84
N THR A 152 -1.63 59.55 -36.28
CA THR A 152 -2.57 58.77 -35.44
C THR A 152 -2.21 57.28 -35.38
N PHE A 153 -1.45 56.79 -36.37
CA PHE A 153 -1.08 55.37 -36.50
C PHE A 153 0.43 55.12 -36.28
N GLU A 154 1.20 56.14 -35.88
CA GLU A 154 2.59 56.06 -35.38
C GLU A 154 2.58 56.14 -33.85
#